data_AF-A0A9W6ZDH2-F1
#
_entry.id   AF-A0A9W6ZDH2-F1
#
_cell.length_a   1.000
_cell.length_b   1.000
_cell.length_c   1.000
_cell.angle_alpha   90.00
_cell.angle_beta   90.00
_cell.angle_gamma   90.00
#
_symmetry.space_group_name_H-M   'P 1'
#
loop_
_entity.id
_entity.type
_entity.pdbx_description
1 polymer ?
#
loop_
_entity_poly.entity_id
_entity_poly.type
_entity_poly.pdbx_seq_one_letter_code
_entity_poly.pdbx_strand_id
1 'polypeptide(L)'
;MLTIIAAVTLLAIFATGSLTVPEAPASASLTVLSGSEIEMSFISPPSDGGSAVSAYTVEWDSDNGTPEVQVITSSVYLGPNEIQTITTSADDVNEVQHIETRATAVREIQTVTVSPRTGETSMDASWTFSLSLDTVGALQYSGEISSTAAAAGSRSAVEEIMGFMSNVDSGTTVTRTSPNADGGYTWSIQFAESMGNVPELTVYSSDVPIVVATLTEGNVLSGTFRVTFDGETTGDIPYDASEGEFQTAMQSLSNVGLIDVTRTAGTQVHQFGYKWEFTFTADDNAGNLPEITSNLAGLTQSNPSGTITLPVGTTTQGNELTGTFDLDYTRATWNPAVTGVNAGAASITGIKVDSTEAEMKAKLEDGTIIPADSLSVSRSARDFEGGYTWTVTFLEVRTKKTHPNLNPPLTPPPPKPTPTGLP
;
A
#
# COMPACT_ATOMS: atom_id res chain seq x y z
N MET A 1 -15.56 137.78 -7.02
CA MET A 1 -16.69 137.44 -6.13
C MET A 1 -17.96 137.83 -6.86
N LEU A 2 -18.79 136.83 -7.22
CA LEU A 2 -20.15 136.91 -7.83
C LEU A 2 -20.24 137.65 -9.20
N THR A 3 -20.88 137.14 -10.26
CA THR A 3 -22.31 136.76 -10.34
C THR A 3 -22.61 136.08 -11.69
N ILE A 4 -23.34 134.96 -11.62
CA ILE A 4 -24.38 134.37 -12.51
C ILE A 4 -24.35 134.70 -14.01
N ILE A 5 -24.33 133.66 -14.85
CA ILE A 5 -24.94 133.71 -16.19
C ILE A 5 -26.00 132.62 -16.34
N ALA A 6 -27.11 133.10 -16.88
CA ALA A 6 -28.42 132.54 -17.16
C ALA A 6 -28.51 131.12 -17.74
N ALA A 7 -29.68 130.52 -17.46
CA ALA A 7 -30.24 129.36 -18.12
C ALA A 7 -30.35 129.54 -19.63
N VAL A 8 -30.04 128.48 -20.38
CA VAL A 8 -30.52 128.29 -21.76
C VAL A 8 -30.99 126.84 -21.90
N THR A 9 -32.29 126.72 -22.09
CA THR A 9 -33.02 125.55 -22.62
C THR A 9 -32.34 125.01 -23.88
N LEU A 10 -32.09 123.70 -23.94
CA LEU A 10 -31.81 123.02 -25.19
C LEU A 10 -32.66 121.75 -25.32
N LEU A 11 -33.70 121.91 -26.14
CA LEU A 11 -34.18 120.98 -27.17
C LEU A 11 -34.16 119.48 -26.81
N ALA A 12 -35.35 118.92 -26.59
CA ALA A 12 -35.59 117.50 -26.73
C ALA A 12 -35.27 117.07 -28.17
N ILE A 13 -34.05 116.59 -28.39
CA ILE A 13 -33.73 115.75 -29.52
C ILE A 13 -34.32 114.38 -29.16
N PHE A 14 -35.46 114.03 -29.76
CA PHE A 14 -35.89 112.64 -29.79
C PHE A 14 -34.88 111.88 -30.64
N ALA A 15 -33.82 111.39 -29.99
CA ALA A 15 -33.02 110.34 -30.55
C ALA A 15 -33.93 109.13 -30.67
N THR A 16 -34.41 108.85 -31.87
CA THR A 16 -35.00 107.55 -32.21
C THR A 16 -33.88 106.53 -32.13
N GLY A 17 -33.56 106.09 -30.91
CA GLY A 17 -32.68 104.96 -30.67
C GLY A 17 -33.28 103.75 -31.39
N SER A 18 -32.49 103.12 -32.25
CA SER A 18 -32.87 101.86 -32.87
C SER A 18 -33.23 100.89 -31.76
N LEU A 19 -34.48 100.40 -31.74
CA LEU A 19 -34.83 99.30 -30.85
C LEU A 19 -33.96 98.10 -31.23
N THR A 20 -33.25 97.55 -30.25
CA THR A 20 -32.52 96.29 -30.40
C THR A 20 -33.31 95.17 -29.73
N VAL A 21 -32.98 93.92 -30.06
CA VAL A 21 -33.60 92.77 -29.39
C VAL A 21 -33.24 92.83 -27.90
N PRO A 22 -34.20 92.64 -26.97
CA PRO A 22 -33.90 92.51 -25.55
C PRO A 22 -32.86 91.42 -25.29
N GLU A 23 -32.02 91.59 -24.27
CA GLU A 23 -31.10 90.53 -23.87
C GLU A 23 -31.85 89.33 -23.26
N ALA A 24 -31.14 88.23 -23.05
CA ALA A 24 -31.70 87.05 -22.39
C ALA A 24 -32.03 87.35 -20.91
N PRO A 25 -33.09 86.74 -20.34
CA PRO A 25 -33.33 86.76 -18.91
C PRO A 25 -32.15 86.18 -18.13
N ALA A 26 -31.85 86.75 -16.96
CA ALA A 26 -30.73 86.32 -16.13
C ALA A 26 -31.20 85.36 -15.02
N SER A 27 -30.30 84.47 -14.58
CA SER A 27 -30.49 83.64 -13.37
C SER A 27 -31.78 82.78 -13.36
N ALA A 28 -32.05 82.08 -14.46
CA ALA A 28 -33.14 81.10 -14.49
C ALA A 28 -32.87 79.97 -13.48
N SER A 29 -33.83 79.70 -12.61
CA SER A 29 -33.80 78.60 -11.66
C SER A 29 -35.14 77.85 -11.65
N LEU A 30 -35.08 76.56 -11.39
CA LEU A 30 -36.23 75.66 -11.40
C LEU A 30 -36.41 75.04 -10.01
N THR A 31 -37.65 75.09 -9.50
CA THR A 31 -38.05 74.42 -8.26
C THR A 31 -39.24 73.51 -8.53
N VAL A 32 -39.19 72.28 -8.03
CA VAL A 32 -40.29 71.31 -8.17
C VAL A 32 -41.38 71.65 -7.16
N LEU A 33 -42.59 71.95 -7.63
CA LEU A 33 -43.74 72.24 -6.77
C LEU A 33 -44.54 70.97 -6.47
N SER A 34 -44.68 70.08 -7.46
CA SER A 34 -45.38 68.80 -7.30
C SER A 34 -44.91 67.76 -8.32
N GLY A 35 -45.49 66.55 -8.27
CA GLY A 35 -45.22 65.49 -9.24
C GLY A 35 -45.64 65.80 -10.69
N SER A 36 -46.33 66.92 -10.92
CA SER A 36 -46.74 67.38 -12.26
C SER A 36 -46.55 68.88 -12.50
N GLU A 37 -45.89 69.61 -11.58
CA GLU A 37 -45.71 71.05 -11.69
C GLU A 37 -44.30 71.47 -11.27
N ILE A 38 -43.69 72.35 -12.07
CA ILE A 38 -42.43 73.01 -11.80
C ILE A 38 -42.64 74.53 -11.86
N GLU A 39 -41.96 75.25 -10.99
CA GLU A 39 -41.90 76.72 -11.01
C GLU A 39 -40.55 77.15 -11.57
N MET A 40 -40.58 78.01 -12.59
CA MET A 40 -39.40 78.67 -13.12
C MET A 40 -39.38 80.12 -12.64
N SER A 41 -38.28 80.51 -11.99
CA SER A 41 -38.02 81.91 -11.67
C SER A 41 -36.81 82.40 -12.45
N PHE A 42 -36.86 83.66 -12.90
CA PHE A 42 -35.77 84.32 -13.60
C PHE A 42 -35.83 85.82 -13.32
N ILE A 43 -34.73 86.51 -13.59
CA ILE A 43 -34.61 87.96 -13.47
C ILE A 43 -34.78 88.57 -14.86
N SER A 44 -35.50 89.69 -14.95
CA SER A 44 -35.70 90.41 -16.22
C SER A 44 -34.35 90.76 -16.87
N PRO A 45 -34.28 90.84 -18.21
CA PRO A 45 -33.05 91.13 -18.93
C PRO A 45 -32.39 92.43 -18.45
N PRO A 46 -31.05 92.47 -18.33
CA PRO A 46 -30.32 93.69 -17.95
C PRO A 46 -30.55 94.86 -18.93
N SER A 47 -30.91 94.57 -20.17
CA SER A 47 -31.30 95.55 -21.19
C SER A 47 -32.54 95.06 -21.95
N ASP A 48 -33.56 95.90 -22.03
CA ASP A 48 -34.80 95.66 -22.78
C ASP A 48 -34.72 96.15 -24.24
N GLY A 49 -33.53 96.60 -24.68
CA GLY A 49 -33.31 97.08 -26.04
C GLY A 49 -34.04 98.38 -26.38
N GLY A 50 -34.56 99.10 -25.38
CA GLY A 50 -35.24 100.39 -25.53
C GLY A 50 -36.77 100.34 -25.55
N SER A 51 -37.38 99.18 -25.29
CA SER A 51 -38.83 99.02 -25.11
C SER A 51 -39.13 97.92 -24.08
N ALA A 52 -40.14 98.13 -23.24
CA ALA A 52 -40.51 97.16 -22.20
C ALA A 52 -40.79 95.76 -22.79
N VAL A 53 -40.22 94.73 -22.17
CA VAL A 53 -40.45 93.32 -22.51
C VAL A 53 -41.90 92.96 -22.18
N SER A 54 -42.67 92.51 -23.17
CA SER A 54 -44.11 92.26 -23.03
C SER A 54 -44.45 90.80 -22.68
N ALA A 55 -43.57 89.85 -23.00
CA ALA A 55 -43.74 88.42 -22.72
C ALA A 55 -42.39 87.70 -22.76
N TYR A 56 -42.34 86.52 -22.16
CA TYR A 56 -41.23 85.58 -22.25
C TYR A 56 -41.73 84.27 -22.86
N THR A 57 -40.91 83.65 -23.73
CA THR A 57 -41.15 82.30 -24.22
C THR A 57 -40.34 81.33 -23.38
N VAL A 58 -40.99 80.34 -22.79
CA VAL A 58 -40.32 79.22 -22.10
C VAL A 58 -40.31 78.04 -23.05
N GLU A 59 -39.11 77.60 -23.41
CA GLU A 59 -38.90 76.38 -24.21
C GLU A 59 -38.39 75.28 -23.28
N TRP A 60 -38.93 74.07 -23.40
CA TRP A 60 -38.46 72.90 -22.68
C TRP A 60 -38.21 71.78 -23.67
N ASP A 61 -37.19 70.98 -23.39
CA ASP A 61 -36.93 69.75 -24.13
C ASP A 61 -37.86 68.65 -23.59
N SER A 62 -38.57 67.98 -24.50
CA SER A 62 -39.47 66.86 -24.18
C SER A 62 -38.87 65.52 -24.60
N ASP A 63 -37.67 65.54 -25.19
CA ASP A 63 -36.91 64.34 -25.48
C ASP A 63 -36.32 63.84 -24.16
N ASN A 64 -36.91 62.79 -23.59
CA ASN A 64 -36.30 62.03 -22.52
C ASN A 64 -35.06 61.37 -23.12
N GLY A 65 -33.94 62.11 -23.18
CA GLY A 65 -32.64 61.59 -23.60
C GLY A 65 -32.43 60.22 -22.97
N THR A 66 -31.89 59.27 -23.74
CA THR A 66 -31.79 57.87 -23.30
C THR A 66 -31.17 57.81 -21.91
N PRO A 67 -31.88 57.32 -20.87
CA PRO A 67 -31.27 57.16 -19.57
C PRO A 67 -30.07 56.25 -19.75
N GLU A 68 -28.92 56.67 -19.24
CA GLU A 68 -27.74 55.81 -19.20
C GLU A 68 -28.07 54.64 -18.26
N VAL A 69 -28.45 53.50 -18.83
CA VAL A 69 -28.58 52.24 -18.08
C VAL A 69 -27.16 51.77 -17.82
N GLN A 70 -26.59 52.24 -16.71
CA GLN A 70 -25.38 51.64 -16.20
C GLN A 70 -25.75 50.32 -15.54
N VAL A 71 -25.49 49.22 -16.25
CA VAL A 71 -25.52 47.90 -15.64
C VAL A 71 -24.37 47.85 -14.63
N ILE A 72 -24.67 48.08 -13.35
CA ILE A 72 -23.75 47.72 -12.27
C ILE A 72 -23.83 46.20 -12.13
N THR A 73 -23.02 45.48 -12.90
CA THR A 73 -22.76 44.09 -12.62
C THR A 73 -21.83 44.06 -11.41
N SER A 74 -22.35 43.77 -10.23
CA SER A 74 -21.52 43.27 -9.14
C SER A 74 -21.12 41.83 -9.46
N SER A 75 -20.16 41.66 -10.38
CA SER A 75 -19.43 40.40 -10.44
C SER A 75 -18.49 40.39 -9.25
N VAL A 76 -18.91 39.73 -8.17
CA VAL A 76 -17.94 39.30 -7.17
C VAL A 76 -17.02 38.34 -7.91
N TYR A 77 -15.77 38.77 -8.13
CA TYR A 77 -14.70 37.81 -8.36
C TYR A 77 -14.64 36.98 -7.09
N LEU A 78 -15.24 35.78 -7.12
CA LEU A 78 -15.23 34.88 -5.97
C LEU A 78 -13.79 34.47 -5.63
N GLY A 79 -12.80 34.74 -6.49
CA GLY A 79 -11.49 34.12 -6.35
C GLY A 79 -11.54 32.69 -6.89
N PRO A 80 -10.39 32.03 -7.02
CA PRO A 80 -10.38 30.59 -7.25
C PRO A 80 -11.07 29.90 -6.07
N ASN A 81 -11.81 28.82 -6.35
CA ASN A 81 -12.33 27.95 -5.30
C ASN A 81 -11.18 27.52 -4.38
N GLU A 82 -11.42 27.50 -3.07
CA GLU A 82 -10.45 26.95 -2.13
C GLU A 82 -10.43 25.42 -2.33
N ILE A 83 -9.25 24.86 -2.56
CA ILE A 83 -9.02 23.43 -2.69
C ILE A 83 -8.21 22.98 -1.49
N GLN A 84 -8.77 22.04 -0.71
CA GLN A 84 -8.04 21.35 0.35
C GLN A 84 -7.77 19.91 -0.05
N THR A 85 -6.57 19.44 0.28
CA THR A 85 -6.13 18.07 0.03
C THR A 85 -6.03 17.34 1.37
N ILE A 86 -6.70 16.21 1.48
CA ILE A 86 -6.62 15.31 2.64
C ILE A 86 -6.05 13.99 2.14
N THR A 87 -4.99 13.51 2.78
CA THR A 87 -4.37 12.23 2.44
C THR A 87 -4.40 11.33 3.67
N THR A 88 -4.90 10.12 3.48
CA THR A 88 -4.75 9.01 4.42
C THR A 88 -3.69 8.08 3.85
N SER A 89 -2.59 7.83 4.57
CA SER A 89 -1.51 6.95 4.13
C SER A 89 -0.94 6.14 5.29
N ALA A 90 -0.38 4.98 4.98
CA ALA A 90 0.47 4.19 5.88
C ALA A 90 1.77 3.84 5.16
N ASP A 91 2.78 3.40 5.90
CA ASP A 91 3.96 2.78 5.28
C ASP A 91 3.56 1.38 4.76
N ASP A 92 3.96 1.05 3.54
CA ASP A 92 3.71 -0.27 2.94
C ASP A 92 4.42 -1.39 3.73
N VAL A 93 3.68 -2.46 4.00
CA VAL A 93 4.19 -3.71 4.54
C VAL A 93 3.72 -4.84 3.63
N ASN A 94 4.66 -5.37 2.86
CA ASN A 94 4.43 -6.52 1.99
C ASN A 94 4.15 -7.78 2.83
N GLU A 95 3.14 -8.53 2.41
CA GLU A 95 2.82 -9.82 3.03
C GLU A 95 3.91 -10.86 2.72
N VAL A 96 4.32 -11.59 3.77
CA VAL A 96 5.26 -12.71 3.66
C VAL A 96 4.58 -13.99 4.11
N GLN A 97 4.37 -14.91 3.18
CA GLN A 97 3.88 -16.26 3.46
C GLN A 97 5.00 -17.28 3.30
N HIS A 98 4.84 -18.47 3.85
CA HIS A 98 5.78 -19.55 3.68
C HIS A 98 5.10 -20.91 3.54
N ILE A 99 5.82 -21.82 2.89
CA ILE A 99 5.50 -23.23 2.89
C ILE A 99 6.74 -24.05 3.21
N GLU A 100 6.55 -25.25 3.75
CA GLU A 100 7.66 -26.15 4.04
C GLU A 100 7.31 -27.60 3.70
N THR A 101 8.11 -28.30 2.90
CA THR A 101 7.94 -29.73 2.69
C THR A 101 8.57 -30.52 3.83
N ARG A 102 7.79 -31.45 4.41
CA ARG A 102 8.19 -32.27 5.55
C ARG A 102 7.85 -33.73 5.29
N ALA A 103 8.78 -34.65 5.56
CA ALA A 103 8.52 -36.07 5.74
C ALA A 103 9.09 -36.58 7.07
N THR A 104 8.25 -37.25 7.87
CA THR A 104 8.71 -37.85 9.13
C THR A 104 9.77 -38.90 8.85
N ALA A 105 10.94 -38.79 9.48
CA ALA A 105 12.07 -39.68 9.24
C ALA A 105 11.75 -41.15 9.53
N VAL A 106 12.08 -42.00 8.56
CA VAL A 106 12.14 -43.46 8.67
C VAL A 106 13.59 -43.83 8.40
N ARG A 107 14.21 -44.46 9.39
CA ARG A 107 15.62 -44.84 9.31
C ARG A 107 15.77 -46.16 8.57
N GLU A 108 16.68 -46.17 7.62
CA GLU A 108 16.98 -47.37 6.84
C GLU A 108 17.56 -48.49 7.71
N ILE A 109 17.10 -49.72 7.47
CA ILE A 109 17.66 -50.94 8.04
C ILE A 109 18.04 -51.87 6.88
N GLN A 110 19.33 -52.17 6.78
CA GLN A 110 19.82 -53.23 5.92
C GLN A 110 20.28 -54.42 6.77
N THR A 111 20.16 -55.61 6.21
CA THR A 111 20.54 -56.86 6.86
C THR A 111 21.72 -57.48 6.14
N VAL A 112 22.65 -58.03 6.92
CA VAL A 112 23.78 -58.80 6.44
C VAL A 112 23.68 -60.17 7.08
N THR A 113 23.33 -61.18 6.29
CA THR A 113 23.21 -62.57 6.76
C THR A 113 24.37 -63.37 6.24
N VAL A 114 25.11 -64.00 7.15
CA VAL A 114 26.20 -64.92 6.84
C VAL A 114 25.80 -66.33 7.23
N SER A 115 26.14 -67.30 6.38
CA SER A 115 25.92 -68.73 6.63
C SER A 115 27.26 -69.48 6.70
N PRO A 116 27.36 -70.59 7.46
CA PRO A 116 28.58 -71.37 7.46
C PRO A 116 28.92 -71.90 6.06
N ARG A 117 30.20 -72.16 5.82
CA ARG A 117 30.66 -72.80 4.57
C ARG A 117 29.98 -74.17 4.39
N THR A 118 29.85 -74.63 3.16
CA THR A 118 29.26 -75.95 2.86
C THR A 118 29.93 -77.06 3.67
N GLY A 119 29.14 -77.77 4.47
CA GLY A 119 29.60 -78.87 5.33
C GLY A 119 29.83 -78.47 6.79
N GLU A 120 29.81 -77.18 7.10
CA GLU A 120 29.93 -76.66 8.47
C GLU A 120 28.56 -76.40 9.09
N THR A 121 28.49 -76.46 10.42
CA THR A 121 27.24 -76.25 11.19
C THR A 121 27.31 -75.07 12.15
N SER A 122 28.43 -74.35 12.15
CA SER A 122 28.68 -73.19 12.98
C SER A 122 29.69 -72.26 12.33
N MET A 123 29.66 -70.99 12.72
CA MET A 123 30.65 -70.00 12.31
C MET A 123 31.98 -70.14 13.04
N ASP A 124 33.08 -69.91 12.33
CA ASP A 124 34.44 -69.85 12.88
C ASP A 124 34.97 -68.40 12.86
N ALA A 125 35.57 -67.97 13.96
CA ALA A 125 36.05 -66.60 14.10
C ALA A 125 37.19 -66.22 13.13
N SER A 126 37.87 -67.22 12.55
CA SER A 126 38.93 -67.05 11.54
C SER A 126 38.42 -66.71 10.15
N TRP A 127 37.13 -66.94 9.85
CA TRP A 127 36.54 -66.56 8.58
C TRP A 127 36.16 -65.08 8.61
N THR A 128 36.50 -64.33 7.58
CA THR A 128 36.23 -62.90 7.51
C THR A 128 35.44 -62.51 6.27
N PHE A 129 34.82 -61.34 6.34
CA PHE A 129 34.21 -60.68 5.19
C PHE A 129 34.42 -59.16 5.31
N SER A 130 34.21 -58.46 4.21
CA SER A 130 34.19 -57.00 4.18
C SER A 130 33.12 -56.52 3.23
N LEU A 131 32.56 -55.36 3.53
CA LEU A 131 31.47 -54.74 2.81
C LEU A 131 31.98 -53.48 2.12
N SER A 132 31.30 -53.08 1.05
CA SER A 132 31.45 -51.78 0.43
C SER A 132 30.13 -51.03 0.41
N LEU A 133 30.22 -49.72 0.63
CA LEU A 133 29.10 -48.79 0.54
C LEU A 133 29.50 -47.64 -0.39
N ASP A 134 28.69 -47.35 -1.40
CA ASP A 134 28.86 -46.18 -2.26
C ASP A 134 27.69 -45.21 -2.08
N THR A 135 27.90 -44.17 -1.29
CA THR A 135 26.93 -43.09 -1.13
C THR A 135 27.27 -41.97 -2.11
N VAL A 136 26.46 -41.80 -3.17
CA VAL A 136 26.56 -40.65 -4.08
C VAL A 136 28.00 -40.44 -4.63
N GLY A 137 28.68 -41.53 -4.99
CA GLY A 137 30.03 -41.51 -5.57
C GLY A 137 31.18 -41.51 -4.54
N ALA A 138 30.87 -41.63 -3.25
CA ALA A 138 31.84 -41.83 -2.18
C ALA A 138 31.91 -43.31 -1.78
N LEU A 139 32.54 -44.13 -2.62
CA LEU A 139 32.79 -45.55 -2.34
C LEU A 139 33.75 -45.71 -1.15
N GLN A 140 33.32 -46.46 -0.14
CA GLN A 140 34.10 -46.86 1.03
C GLN A 140 34.05 -48.37 1.22
N TYR A 141 35.05 -48.88 1.92
CA TYR A 141 35.17 -50.29 2.28
C TYR A 141 35.26 -50.41 3.79
N SER A 142 34.60 -51.41 4.34
CA SER A 142 34.75 -51.75 5.75
C SER A 142 36.16 -52.31 6.01
N GLY A 143 36.58 -52.27 7.27
CA GLY A 143 37.64 -53.18 7.73
C GLY A 143 37.21 -54.64 7.61
N GLU A 144 38.14 -55.57 7.88
CA GLU A 144 37.79 -56.99 7.97
C GLU A 144 36.87 -57.25 9.16
N ILE A 145 35.75 -57.91 8.90
CA ILE A 145 34.74 -58.29 9.87
C ILE A 145 34.83 -59.80 10.06
N SER A 146 35.00 -60.26 11.31
CA SER A 146 34.90 -61.69 11.62
C SER A 146 33.48 -62.19 11.38
N SER A 147 33.32 -63.40 10.85
CA SER A 147 32.02 -64.07 10.68
C SER A 147 31.25 -64.28 11.99
N THR A 148 31.92 -64.09 13.14
CA THR A 148 31.37 -64.17 14.50
C THR A 148 31.36 -62.83 15.23
N ALA A 149 31.67 -61.72 14.55
CA ALA A 149 31.80 -60.39 15.15
C ALA A 149 30.53 -59.97 15.91
N ALA A 150 30.72 -59.44 17.12
CA ALA A 150 29.63 -58.87 17.90
C ALA A 150 28.96 -57.72 17.14
N ALA A 151 27.71 -57.42 17.47
CA ALA A 151 27.01 -56.30 16.86
C ALA A 151 27.66 -54.95 17.22
N ALA A 152 27.90 -54.73 18.52
CA ALA A 152 28.45 -53.50 19.09
C ALA A 152 29.33 -53.77 20.32
N GLY A 153 29.92 -52.71 20.89
CA GLY A 153 30.56 -52.73 22.21
C GLY A 153 32.03 -53.15 22.26
N SER A 154 32.65 -53.45 21.11
CA SER A 154 34.09 -53.69 20.98
C SER A 154 34.62 -53.09 19.69
N ARG A 155 35.94 -52.89 19.61
CA ARG A 155 36.59 -52.34 18.40
C ARG A 155 36.51 -53.26 17.16
N SER A 156 36.20 -54.53 17.39
CA SER A 156 36.01 -55.55 16.35
C SER A 156 34.53 -55.82 16.05
N ALA A 157 33.62 -55.10 16.69
CA ALA A 157 32.19 -55.21 16.43
C ALA A 157 31.83 -54.55 15.10
N VAL A 158 30.75 -55.04 14.47
CA VAL A 158 30.31 -54.55 13.16
C VAL A 158 29.99 -53.06 13.21
N GLU A 159 29.33 -52.57 14.27
CA GLU A 159 29.03 -51.15 14.44
C GLU A 159 30.28 -50.26 14.41
N GLU A 160 31.34 -50.64 15.13
CA GLU A 160 32.58 -49.87 15.15
C GLU A 160 33.29 -49.92 13.78
N ILE A 161 33.36 -51.11 13.16
CA ILE A 161 34.02 -51.29 11.88
C ILE A 161 33.33 -50.46 10.79
N MET A 162 31.99 -50.45 10.79
CA MET A 162 31.19 -49.62 9.89
C MET A 162 31.40 -48.12 10.17
N GLY A 163 31.50 -47.72 11.44
CA GLY A 163 31.74 -46.34 11.85
C GLY A 163 33.10 -45.76 11.43
N PHE A 164 34.05 -46.59 10.97
CA PHE A 164 35.29 -46.10 10.36
C PHE A 164 35.16 -45.74 8.87
N MET A 165 34.08 -46.13 8.20
CA MET A 165 33.81 -45.70 6.83
C MET A 165 33.38 -44.24 6.85
N SER A 166 34.09 -43.38 6.11
CA SER A 166 33.84 -41.93 6.15
C SER A 166 32.48 -41.50 5.59
N ASN A 167 31.78 -42.41 4.90
CA ASN A 167 30.45 -42.22 4.36
C ASN A 167 29.34 -42.85 5.23
N VAL A 168 29.67 -43.35 6.41
CA VAL A 168 28.71 -43.81 7.42
C VAL A 168 28.68 -42.81 8.56
N ASP A 169 27.55 -42.15 8.71
CA ASP A 169 27.39 -41.13 9.73
C ASP A 169 27.29 -41.74 11.15
N SER A 170 27.71 -40.93 12.12
CA SER A 170 27.51 -41.21 13.53
C SER A 170 26.03 -41.41 13.84
N GLY A 171 25.72 -42.40 14.67
CA GLY A 171 24.34 -42.76 15.02
C GLY A 171 23.84 -44.00 14.28
N THR A 172 24.60 -44.56 13.34
CA THR A 172 24.38 -45.92 12.83
C THR A 172 24.52 -46.93 13.98
N THR A 173 23.57 -47.85 14.11
CA THR A 173 23.58 -48.89 15.16
C THR A 173 23.44 -50.26 14.55
N VAL A 174 24.00 -51.27 15.22
CA VAL A 174 23.92 -52.65 14.73
C VAL A 174 23.38 -53.58 15.80
N THR A 175 22.45 -54.44 15.41
CA THR A 175 22.01 -55.59 16.21
C THR A 175 22.38 -56.88 15.50
N ARG A 176 22.49 -57.99 16.24
CA ARG A 176 22.76 -59.31 15.68
C ARG A 176 21.81 -60.33 16.27
N THR A 177 21.35 -61.27 15.46
CA THR A 177 20.58 -62.41 15.94
C THR A 177 21.42 -63.32 16.84
N SER A 178 20.72 -64.19 17.60
CA SER A 178 21.32 -65.45 18.03
C SER A 178 21.66 -66.31 16.80
N PRO A 179 22.48 -67.38 16.93
CA PRO A 179 22.76 -68.24 15.79
C PRO A 179 21.47 -68.65 15.07
N ASN A 180 21.46 -68.42 13.76
CA ASN A 180 20.37 -68.81 12.88
C ASN A 180 20.27 -70.35 12.84
N ALA A 181 19.21 -70.90 12.25
CA ALA A 181 18.98 -72.35 12.23
C ALA A 181 20.11 -73.15 11.53
N ASP A 182 20.84 -72.51 10.62
CA ASP A 182 22.01 -73.04 9.92
C ASP A 182 23.33 -72.82 10.68
N GLY A 183 23.30 -72.19 11.85
CA GLY A 183 24.48 -71.83 12.65
C GLY A 183 25.12 -70.49 12.26
N GLY A 184 24.52 -69.76 11.31
CA GLY A 184 24.95 -68.45 10.87
C GLY A 184 24.47 -67.29 11.74
N TYR A 185 24.66 -66.05 11.27
CA TYR A 185 24.19 -64.85 11.96
C TYR A 185 23.60 -63.84 10.97
N THR A 186 22.65 -63.05 11.46
CA THR A 186 22.13 -61.89 10.74
C THR A 186 22.39 -60.63 11.55
N TRP A 187 23.14 -59.70 10.98
CA TRP A 187 23.26 -58.34 11.49
C TRP A 187 22.18 -57.46 10.87
N SER A 188 21.50 -56.65 11.68
CA SER A 188 20.63 -55.57 11.21
C SER A 188 21.33 -54.26 11.50
N ILE A 189 21.72 -53.56 10.43
CA ILE A 189 22.43 -52.29 10.43
C ILE A 189 21.38 -51.20 10.21
N GLN A 190 21.07 -50.44 11.25
CA GLN A 190 20.18 -49.28 11.16
C GLN A 190 21.02 -48.03 10.96
N PHE A 191 20.93 -47.43 9.77
CA PHE A 191 21.70 -46.24 9.42
C PHE A 191 21.24 -45.01 10.20
N ALA A 192 22.15 -44.02 10.32
CA ALA A 192 21.84 -42.72 10.87
C ALA A 192 20.68 -42.05 10.09
N GLU A 193 19.84 -41.30 10.79
CA GLU A 193 18.76 -40.53 10.15
C GLU A 193 19.30 -39.56 9.10
N SER A 194 20.52 -39.05 9.33
CA SER A 194 21.19 -38.12 8.42
C SER A 194 21.53 -38.68 7.05
N MET A 195 21.56 -40.02 6.93
CA MET A 195 21.89 -40.71 5.68
C MET A 195 20.68 -40.92 4.76
N GLY A 196 19.46 -40.64 5.22
CA GLY A 196 18.25 -40.77 4.40
C GLY A 196 18.05 -42.21 3.87
N ASN A 197 17.83 -42.33 2.56
CA ASN A 197 17.77 -43.60 1.85
C ASN A 197 19.17 -43.98 1.34
N VAL A 198 19.69 -45.10 1.83
CA VAL A 198 21.07 -45.54 1.66
C VAL A 198 21.12 -46.61 0.56
N PRO A 199 22.08 -46.56 -0.38
CA PRO A 199 22.27 -47.66 -1.33
C PRO A 199 22.56 -48.99 -0.63
N GLU A 200 22.09 -50.09 -1.22
CA GLU A 200 22.31 -51.43 -0.63
C GLU A 200 23.82 -51.74 -0.50
N LEU A 201 24.22 -52.20 0.67
CA LEU A 201 25.58 -52.65 0.94
C LEU A 201 25.97 -53.77 -0.01
N THR A 202 27.20 -53.74 -0.48
CA THR A 202 27.74 -54.76 -1.39
C THR A 202 28.81 -55.56 -0.69
N VAL A 203 28.96 -56.82 -1.07
CA VAL A 203 30.02 -57.68 -0.55
C VAL A 203 31.29 -57.36 -1.31
N TYR A 204 32.31 -56.89 -0.61
CA TYR A 204 33.61 -56.62 -1.22
C TYR A 204 34.50 -57.87 -1.26
N SER A 205 34.60 -58.57 -0.13
CA SER A 205 35.30 -59.84 0.01
C SER A 205 34.61 -60.72 1.04
N SER A 206 34.62 -62.04 0.87
CA SER A 206 34.05 -62.95 1.85
C SER A 206 34.64 -64.35 1.80
N ASP A 207 34.92 -64.90 2.97
CA ASP A 207 35.22 -66.30 3.20
C ASP A 207 33.98 -67.19 3.33
N VAL A 208 32.81 -66.59 3.54
CA VAL A 208 31.54 -67.28 3.84
C VAL A 208 30.45 -66.87 2.85
N PRO A 209 29.43 -67.73 2.61
CA PRO A 209 28.21 -67.29 1.97
C PRO A 209 27.58 -66.12 2.72
N ILE A 210 27.25 -65.05 1.99
CA ILE A 210 26.73 -63.81 2.53
C ILE A 210 25.59 -63.30 1.65
N VAL A 211 24.51 -62.84 2.28
CA VAL A 211 23.35 -62.23 1.65
C VAL A 211 23.14 -60.88 2.31
N VAL A 212 23.11 -59.83 1.50
CA VAL A 212 22.70 -58.50 1.93
C VAL A 212 21.29 -58.24 1.41
N ALA A 213 20.46 -57.61 2.23
CA ALA A 213 19.11 -57.20 1.83
C ALA A 213 18.66 -55.97 2.60
N THR A 214 17.94 -55.07 1.93
CA THR A 214 17.24 -53.94 2.58
C THR A 214 15.95 -54.42 3.26
N LEU A 215 15.88 -54.30 4.59
CA LEU A 215 14.70 -54.70 5.38
C LEU A 215 13.71 -53.55 5.52
N THR A 216 14.20 -52.32 5.61
CA THR A 216 13.37 -51.11 5.71
C THR A 216 14.11 -50.01 4.97
N GLU A 217 13.55 -49.46 3.91
CA GLU A 217 14.17 -48.32 3.20
C GLU A 217 14.13 -47.05 4.05
N GLY A 218 15.12 -46.18 3.91
CA GLY A 218 15.00 -44.82 4.40
C GLY A 218 13.96 -44.03 3.61
N ASN A 219 13.43 -42.94 4.17
CA ASN A 219 12.62 -42.01 3.37
C ASN A 219 13.37 -40.73 3.02
N VAL A 220 13.25 -40.32 1.76
CA VAL A 220 13.61 -38.98 1.26
C VAL A 220 12.53 -38.50 0.31
N LEU A 221 12.24 -37.20 0.31
CA LEU A 221 11.26 -36.57 -0.56
C LEU A 221 11.72 -36.57 -2.02
N SER A 222 10.75 -36.63 -2.94
CA SER A 222 10.93 -36.59 -4.39
C SER A 222 9.61 -36.23 -5.08
N GLY A 223 9.59 -36.14 -6.40
CA GLY A 223 8.37 -35.88 -7.16
C GLY A 223 8.03 -34.39 -7.22
N THR A 224 6.74 -34.08 -7.22
CA THR A 224 6.24 -32.70 -7.44
C THR A 224 5.07 -32.37 -6.53
N PHE A 225 4.74 -31.10 -6.38
CA PHE A 225 3.50 -30.68 -5.72
C PHE A 225 2.93 -29.47 -6.44
N ARG A 226 1.73 -29.05 -6.06
CA ARG A 226 1.12 -27.83 -6.58
C ARG A 226 0.75 -26.90 -5.45
N VAL A 227 0.77 -25.61 -5.75
CA VAL A 227 0.33 -24.56 -4.86
C VAL A 227 -0.94 -23.93 -5.43
N THR A 228 -1.86 -23.55 -4.56
CA THR A 228 -3.06 -22.80 -4.92
C THR A 228 -3.09 -21.49 -4.15
N PHE A 229 -3.22 -20.39 -4.88
CA PHE A 229 -3.35 -19.04 -4.34
C PHE A 229 -4.64 -18.43 -4.88
N ASP A 230 -5.48 -17.91 -3.99
CA ASP A 230 -6.76 -17.26 -4.29
C ASP A 230 -7.59 -17.94 -5.42
N GLY A 231 -7.71 -19.27 -5.33
CA GLY A 231 -8.52 -20.09 -6.24
C GLY A 231 -7.83 -20.56 -7.53
N GLU A 232 -6.62 -20.09 -7.84
CA GLU A 232 -5.82 -20.57 -8.97
C GLU A 232 -4.69 -21.49 -8.52
N THR A 233 -4.46 -22.57 -9.28
CA THR A 233 -3.46 -23.61 -8.97
C THR A 233 -2.32 -23.60 -9.97
N THR A 234 -1.09 -23.68 -9.48
CA THR A 234 0.12 -23.75 -10.31
C THR A 234 0.18 -25.04 -11.13
N GLY A 235 1.11 -25.08 -12.09
CA GLY A 235 1.61 -26.35 -12.62
C GLY A 235 2.35 -27.18 -11.57
N ASP A 236 2.88 -28.34 -11.97
CA ASP A 236 3.70 -29.19 -11.10
C ASP A 236 5.03 -28.50 -10.77
N ILE A 237 5.29 -28.33 -9.48
CA ILE A 237 6.51 -27.74 -8.91
C ILE A 237 7.37 -28.88 -8.38
N PRO A 238 8.63 -29.04 -8.83
CA PRO A 238 9.55 -30.04 -8.27
C PRO A 238 9.72 -29.92 -6.75
N TYR A 239 9.87 -31.04 -6.06
CA TYR A 239 10.09 -31.06 -4.61
C TYR A 239 11.32 -30.25 -4.17
N ASP A 240 12.32 -30.09 -5.05
CA ASP A 240 13.57 -29.36 -4.87
C ASP A 240 13.67 -28.12 -5.75
N ALA A 241 12.52 -27.57 -6.16
CA ALA A 241 12.46 -26.36 -6.99
C ALA A 241 13.33 -25.24 -6.42
N SER A 242 14.18 -24.67 -7.28
CA SER A 242 14.93 -23.45 -6.98
C SER A 242 14.00 -22.25 -6.77
N GLU A 243 14.54 -21.19 -6.19
CA GLU A 243 13.85 -19.92 -5.98
C GLU A 243 13.22 -19.41 -7.29
N GLY A 244 14.00 -19.41 -8.38
CA GLY A 244 13.56 -18.93 -9.69
C GLY A 244 12.50 -19.83 -10.36
N GLU A 245 12.60 -21.14 -10.20
CA GLU A 245 11.59 -22.08 -10.71
C GLU A 245 10.25 -21.89 -9.98
N PHE A 246 10.31 -21.76 -8.65
CA PHE A 246 9.11 -21.56 -7.84
C PHE A 246 8.49 -20.18 -8.12
N GLN A 247 9.30 -19.13 -8.16
CA GLN A 247 8.86 -17.79 -8.53
C GLN A 247 8.14 -17.81 -9.88
N THR A 248 8.71 -18.44 -10.90
CA THR A 248 8.08 -18.58 -12.22
C THR A 248 6.74 -19.31 -12.14
N ALA A 249 6.65 -20.37 -11.34
CA ALA A 249 5.40 -21.12 -11.17
C ALA A 249 4.31 -20.27 -10.50
N MET A 250 4.64 -19.49 -9.47
CA MET A 250 3.70 -18.58 -8.79
C MET A 250 3.24 -17.46 -9.72
N GLN A 251 4.17 -16.82 -10.43
CA GLN A 251 3.85 -15.73 -11.39
C GLN A 251 3.15 -16.21 -12.67
N SER A 252 2.93 -17.52 -12.83
CA SER A 252 2.11 -18.06 -13.92
C SER A 252 0.61 -17.97 -13.62
N LEU A 253 0.23 -17.74 -12.36
CA LEU A 253 -1.15 -17.52 -11.95
C LEU A 253 -1.58 -16.10 -12.34
N SER A 254 -2.82 -15.94 -12.79
CA SER A 254 -3.32 -14.64 -13.25
C SER A 254 -3.57 -13.65 -12.10
N ASN A 255 -3.69 -14.17 -10.88
CA ASN A 255 -3.90 -13.44 -9.64
C ASN A 255 -2.61 -13.21 -8.82
N VAL A 256 -1.43 -13.54 -9.36
CA VAL A 256 -0.13 -13.30 -8.71
C VAL A 256 0.74 -12.40 -9.61
N GLY A 257 1.10 -11.23 -9.09
CA GLY A 257 2.02 -10.29 -9.72
C GLY A 257 3.49 -10.62 -9.45
N LEU A 258 4.32 -9.59 -9.29
CA LEU A 258 5.72 -9.75 -8.85
C LEU A 258 5.79 -10.30 -7.42
N ILE A 259 6.64 -11.31 -7.24
CA ILE A 259 6.87 -12.00 -5.98
C ILE A 259 8.36 -12.28 -5.84
N ASP A 260 8.90 -12.08 -4.64
CA ASP A 260 10.24 -12.54 -4.30
C ASP A 260 10.15 -13.87 -3.56
N VAL A 261 10.98 -14.83 -3.96
CA VAL A 261 10.99 -16.17 -3.38
C VAL A 261 12.37 -16.46 -2.83
N THR A 262 12.44 -16.83 -1.56
CA THR A 262 13.67 -17.33 -0.95
C THR A 262 13.48 -18.77 -0.53
N ARG A 263 14.53 -19.59 -0.69
CA ARG A 263 14.52 -20.99 -0.27
C ARG A 263 15.57 -21.22 0.80
N THR A 264 15.19 -21.96 1.84
CA THR A 264 16.09 -22.44 2.89
C THR A 264 15.90 -23.94 3.11
N ALA A 265 16.83 -24.55 3.81
CA ALA A 265 16.67 -25.93 4.25
C ALA A 265 15.47 -26.03 5.22
N GLY A 266 14.63 -27.05 5.06
CA GLY A 266 13.50 -27.29 5.95
C GLY A 266 13.93 -27.79 7.33
N THR A 267 12.96 -28.06 8.21
CA THR A 267 13.23 -28.66 9.53
C THR A 267 13.65 -30.12 9.43
N GLN A 268 13.28 -30.81 8.35
CA GLN A 268 13.56 -32.23 8.09
C GLN A 268 14.54 -32.36 6.92
N VAL A 269 15.73 -31.76 7.09
CA VAL A 269 16.76 -31.66 6.05
C VAL A 269 17.22 -33.01 5.50
N HIS A 270 17.22 -34.04 6.34
CA HIS A 270 17.70 -35.37 5.98
C HIS A 270 16.70 -36.17 5.13
N GLN A 271 15.44 -35.72 5.10
CA GLN A 271 14.43 -36.19 4.17
C GLN A 271 14.33 -35.28 2.93
N PHE A 272 15.29 -34.36 2.74
CA PHE A 272 15.32 -33.36 1.68
C PHE A 272 14.10 -32.42 1.68
N GLY A 273 13.64 -32.04 2.88
CA GLY A 273 12.64 -30.99 3.03
C GLY A 273 13.21 -29.59 2.80
N TYR A 274 12.42 -28.71 2.19
CA TYR A 274 12.76 -27.32 1.91
C TYR A 274 11.68 -26.38 2.43
N LYS A 275 12.09 -25.16 2.81
CA LYS A 275 11.18 -24.07 3.15
C LYS A 275 11.30 -22.97 2.09
N TRP A 276 10.17 -22.53 1.55
CA TRP A 276 10.11 -21.34 0.69
C TRP A 276 9.36 -20.23 1.41
N GLU A 277 9.89 -19.02 1.35
CA GLU A 277 9.22 -17.80 1.81
C GLU A 277 8.92 -16.92 0.59
N PHE A 278 7.70 -16.40 0.55
CA PHE A 278 7.12 -15.65 -0.53
C PHE A 278 6.84 -14.24 -0.04
N THR A 279 7.51 -13.25 -0.60
CA THR A 279 7.20 -11.83 -0.37
C THR A 279 6.42 -11.32 -1.56
N PHE A 280 5.14 -11.00 -1.38
CA PHE A 280 4.31 -10.42 -2.43
C PHE A 280 4.68 -8.95 -2.58
N THR A 281 5.28 -8.57 -3.72
CA THR A 281 5.85 -7.22 -3.93
C THR A 281 5.12 -6.42 -4.99
N ALA A 282 4.21 -7.06 -5.73
CA ALA A 282 3.35 -6.34 -6.64
C ALA A 282 2.20 -5.68 -5.90
N ASP A 283 1.96 -4.44 -6.29
CA ASP A 283 0.81 -3.59 -6.03
C ASP A 283 -0.55 -4.31 -6.05
N ASP A 284 -0.79 -5.21 -7.02
CA ASP A 284 -2.05 -5.96 -7.15
C ASP A 284 -2.22 -7.05 -6.07
N ASN A 285 -1.16 -7.34 -5.30
CA ASN A 285 -1.15 -8.25 -4.16
C ASN A 285 -0.81 -7.52 -2.84
N ALA A 286 -1.16 -6.24 -2.72
CA ALA A 286 -1.00 -5.49 -1.47
C ALA A 286 -2.07 -5.87 -0.42
N GLY A 287 -1.80 -5.54 0.83
CA GLY A 287 -2.69 -5.82 1.96
C GLY A 287 -2.64 -7.26 2.45
N ASN A 288 -3.65 -7.63 3.25
CA ASN A 288 -3.73 -8.97 3.83
C ASN A 288 -4.25 -9.97 2.78
N LEU A 289 -3.45 -10.99 2.47
CA LEU A 289 -3.76 -11.95 1.41
C LEU A 289 -4.36 -13.26 1.94
N PRO A 290 -5.11 -14.01 1.11
CA PRO A 290 -5.49 -15.38 1.43
C PRO A 290 -4.26 -16.26 1.62
N GLU A 291 -4.32 -17.16 2.61
CA GLU A 291 -3.23 -18.12 2.85
C GLU A 291 -3.08 -19.08 1.67
N ILE A 292 -1.83 -19.26 1.22
CA ILE A 292 -1.45 -20.24 0.23
C ILE A 292 -1.88 -21.64 0.71
N THR A 293 -2.51 -22.39 -0.19
CA THR A 293 -2.82 -23.81 0.05
C THR A 293 -2.01 -24.71 -0.87
N SER A 294 -1.88 -25.99 -0.52
CA SER A 294 -1.05 -26.93 -1.27
C SER A 294 -1.79 -28.23 -1.61
N ASN A 295 -1.37 -28.85 -2.71
CA ASN A 295 -1.78 -30.18 -3.11
C ASN A 295 -0.55 -31.09 -3.23
N LEU A 296 -0.50 -32.11 -2.38
CA LEU A 296 0.62 -33.05 -2.24
C LEU A 296 0.48 -34.31 -3.08
N ALA A 297 -0.53 -34.41 -3.95
CA ALA A 297 -0.82 -35.65 -4.68
C ALA A 297 0.36 -36.16 -5.55
N GLY A 298 1.25 -35.27 -6.00
CA GLY A 298 2.46 -35.64 -6.75
C GLY A 298 3.71 -35.85 -5.89
N LEU A 299 3.64 -35.54 -4.58
CA LEU A 299 4.82 -35.50 -3.73
C LEU A 299 5.04 -36.89 -3.19
N THR A 300 6.21 -37.45 -3.47
CA THR A 300 6.54 -38.83 -3.15
C THR A 300 7.67 -38.91 -2.16
N GLN A 301 7.85 -40.08 -1.57
CA GLN A 301 8.98 -40.39 -0.70
C GLN A 301 9.43 -41.83 -0.99
N SER A 302 10.72 -42.12 -0.79
CA SER A 302 11.26 -43.47 -1.04
C SER A 302 10.58 -44.54 -0.19
N ASN A 303 10.33 -44.28 1.11
CA ASN A 303 9.57 -45.20 1.97
C ASN A 303 8.18 -44.62 2.34
N PRO A 304 7.06 -45.26 1.94
CA PRO A 304 5.70 -44.75 2.14
C PRO A 304 5.22 -44.79 3.60
N SER A 305 5.98 -45.41 4.51
CA SER A 305 5.66 -45.46 5.94
C SER A 305 5.90 -44.11 6.64
N GLY A 306 6.70 -43.22 6.05
CA GLY A 306 6.84 -41.84 6.50
C GLY A 306 5.53 -41.07 6.31
N THR A 307 5.33 -40.01 7.08
CA THR A 307 4.18 -39.10 6.87
C THR A 307 4.68 -37.82 6.22
N ILE A 308 4.13 -37.49 5.05
CA ILE A 308 4.39 -36.23 4.36
C ILE A 308 3.41 -35.16 4.85
N THR A 309 3.93 -33.98 5.16
CA THR A 309 3.12 -32.79 5.49
C THR A 309 3.71 -31.57 4.78
N LEU A 310 2.86 -30.57 4.55
CA LEU A 310 3.31 -29.28 4.03
C LEU A 310 2.66 -28.15 4.83
N PRO A 311 3.27 -27.77 5.98
CA PRO A 311 2.80 -26.62 6.73
C PRO A 311 2.87 -25.36 5.87
N VAL A 312 1.81 -24.58 5.94
CA VAL A 312 1.68 -23.24 5.35
C VAL A 312 1.50 -22.24 6.48
N GLY A 313 1.91 -20.99 6.25
CA GLY A 313 1.72 -19.94 7.25
C GLY A 313 2.11 -18.54 6.75
N THR A 314 1.56 -17.52 7.39
CA THR A 314 1.94 -16.11 7.18
C THR A 314 2.93 -15.67 8.26
N THR A 315 4.12 -15.23 7.85
CA THR A 315 5.17 -14.71 8.74
C THR A 315 4.98 -13.21 8.99
N THR A 316 4.59 -12.46 7.96
CA THR A 316 4.29 -11.03 8.03
C THR A 316 2.97 -10.80 7.33
N GLN A 317 1.98 -10.27 8.03
CA GLN A 317 0.70 -9.92 7.43
C GLN A 317 0.84 -8.59 6.68
N GLY A 318 0.33 -8.50 5.46
CA GLY A 318 0.30 -7.24 4.73
C GLY A 318 -0.70 -6.27 5.36
N ASN A 319 -0.39 -4.98 5.33
CA ASN A 319 -1.25 -3.96 5.95
C ASN A 319 -2.21 -3.32 4.96
N GLU A 320 -3.41 -2.99 5.45
CA GLU A 320 -4.41 -2.26 4.69
C GLU A 320 -5.10 -1.25 5.61
N LEU A 321 -5.23 -0.01 5.13
CA LEU A 321 -5.94 1.07 5.79
C LEU A 321 -7.43 0.72 5.81
N THR A 322 -7.92 0.46 7.02
CA THR A 322 -9.31 0.13 7.30
C THR A 322 -9.83 1.00 8.46
N GLY A 323 -11.14 0.96 8.70
CA GLY A 323 -11.75 1.69 9.82
C GLY A 323 -12.08 3.14 9.50
N THR A 324 -11.89 4.03 10.47
CA THR A 324 -12.33 5.42 10.40
C THR A 324 -11.25 6.40 10.83
N PHE A 325 -11.28 7.60 10.26
CA PHE A 325 -10.50 8.76 10.70
C PHE A 325 -11.43 9.92 11.07
N ASP A 326 -10.89 10.85 11.85
CA ASP A 326 -11.57 12.08 12.25
C ASP A 326 -10.86 13.28 11.62
N LEU A 327 -11.63 14.30 11.25
CA LEU A 327 -11.11 15.57 10.76
C LEU A 327 -11.41 16.67 11.75
N ASP A 328 -10.36 17.23 12.33
CA ASP A 328 -10.45 18.42 13.16
C ASP A 328 -10.32 19.67 12.30
N TYR A 329 -11.20 20.64 12.53
CA TYR A 329 -11.02 21.98 12.01
C TYR A 329 -11.21 23.02 13.12
N THR A 330 -10.45 24.09 13.00
CA THR A 330 -10.51 25.19 13.94
C THR A 330 -11.50 26.22 13.43
N ARG A 331 -12.61 26.40 14.16
CA ARG A 331 -13.47 27.56 13.95
C ARG A 331 -12.87 28.72 14.71
N ALA A 332 -12.08 29.56 14.04
CA ALA A 332 -11.88 30.89 14.61
C ALA A 332 -13.14 31.72 14.33
N THR A 333 -13.76 32.20 15.40
CA THR A 333 -14.71 33.32 15.34
C THR A 333 -13.88 34.59 15.37
N TRP A 334 -13.64 35.21 14.21
CA TRP A 334 -13.09 36.56 14.24
C TRP A 334 -14.21 37.52 14.64
N ASN A 335 -14.23 37.92 15.91
CA ASN A 335 -15.01 39.04 16.39
C ASN A 335 -14.03 40.20 16.65
N PRO A 336 -14.09 41.31 15.88
CA PRO A 336 -13.18 42.44 16.07
C PRO A 336 -13.34 43.13 17.44
N ALA A 337 -14.37 42.81 18.23
CA ALA A 337 -14.65 43.39 19.54
C ALA A 337 -14.23 42.52 20.74
N VAL A 338 -13.62 41.34 20.53
CA VAL A 338 -13.24 40.43 21.63
C VAL A 338 -11.74 40.15 21.59
N THR A 339 -10.99 40.70 22.55
CA THR A 339 -9.62 40.28 22.85
C THR A 339 -9.66 38.94 23.59
N GLY A 340 -9.65 37.86 22.81
CA GLY A 340 -9.69 36.48 23.30
C GLY A 340 -10.38 35.60 22.26
N VAL A 341 -9.58 34.99 21.38
CA VAL A 341 -10.09 34.05 20.38
C VAL A 341 -10.59 32.81 21.10
N ASN A 342 -11.91 32.64 21.26
CA ASN A 342 -12.45 31.34 21.61
C ASN A 342 -12.48 30.51 20.33
N ALA A 343 -11.35 29.85 20.02
CA ALA A 343 -11.32 28.82 18.99
C ALA A 343 -12.22 27.68 19.44
N GLY A 344 -13.40 27.56 18.84
CA GLY A 344 -14.17 26.33 18.96
C GLY A 344 -13.55 25.31 18.01
N ALA A 345 -12.79 24.35 18.54
CA ALA A 345 -12.44 23.18 17.75
C ALA A 345 -13.72 22.38 17.50
N ALA A 346 -13.95 21.97 16.26
CA ALA A 346 -15.01 21.06 15.92
C ALA A 346 -14.42 19.93 15.06
N SER A 347 -14.93 18.73 15.29
CA SER A 347 -14.38 17.49 14.75
C SER A 347 -15.49 16.77 13.98
N ILE A 348 -15.21 16.38 12.74
CA ILE A 348 -16.06 15.44 12.00
C ILE A 348 -15.50 14.05 12.27
N THR A 349 -16.23 13.26 13.04
CA THR A 349 -15.74 11.96 13.52
C THR A 349 -16.32 10.78 12.74
N GLY A 350 -15.57 9.69 12.68
CA GLY A 350 -16.04 8.43 12.13
C GLY A 350 -16.24 8.48 10.62
N ILE A 351 -15.34 9.15 9.90
CA ILE A 351 -15.28 9.09 8.43
C ILE A 351 -14.60 7.77 8.07
N LYS A 352 -15.28 6.90 7.33
CA LYS A 352 -14.65 5.64 6.92
C LYS A 352 -13.55 5.92 5.90
N VAL A 353 -12.43 5.23 6.00
CA VAL A 353 -11.31 5.36 5.03
C VAL A 353 -11.78 5.05 3.60
N ASP A 354 -12.67 4.06 3.44
CA ASP A 354 -13.21 3.60 2.16
C ASP A 354 -14.46 4.35 1.68
N SER A 355 -14.88 5.42 2.38
CA SER A 355 -16.06 6.22 2.03
C SER A 355 -16.06 6.57 0.54
N THR A 356 -17.21 6.55 -0.11
CA THR A 356 -17.39 7.11 -1.45
C THR A 356 -17.32 8.64 -1.45
N GLU A 357 -17.16 9.26 -2.62
CA GLU A 357 -17.17 10.74 -2.75
C GLU A 357 -18.45 11.35 -2.19
N ALA A 358 -19.59 10.70 -2.41
CA ALA A 358 -20.89 11.13 -1.88
C ALA A 358 -20.97 11.00 -0.35
N GLU A 359 -20.47 9.89 0.22
CA GLU A 359 -20.44 9.68 1.67
C GLU A 359 -19.49 10.66 2.37
N MET A 360 -18.30 10.89 1.80
CA MET A 360 -17.35 11.88 2.29
C MET A 360 -17.97 13.28 2.23
N LYS A 361 -18.58 13.66 1.10
CA LYS A 361 -19.30 14.93 0.97
C LYS A 361 -20.40 15.07 2.03
N ALA A 362 -21.24 14.07 2.21
CA ALA A 362 -22.33 14.10 3.19
C ALA A 362 -21.83 14.19 4.63
N LYS A 363 -20.69 13.54 4.95
CA LYS A 363 -20.04 13.64 6.26
C LYS A 363 -19.46 15.03 6.52
N LEU A 364 -18.89 15.66 5.48
CA LEU A 364 -18.36 17.02 5.58
C LEU A 364 -19.49 18.06 5.66
N GLU A 365 -20.56 17.91 4.88
CA GLU A 365 -21.75 18.78 4.87
C GLU A 365 -22.74 18.41 6.00
N ASP A 366 -22.28 18.50 7.25
CA ASP A 366 -23.11 18.16 8.43
C ASP A 366 -24.29 19.13 8.67
N GLY A 367 -24.37 20.23 7.90
CA GLY A 367 -25.41 21.26 7.99
C GLY A 367 -25.29 22.20 9.19
N THR A 368 -24.42 21.91 10.16
CA THR A 368 -24.12 22.77 11.30
C THR A 368 -22.98 23.73 11.00
N ILE A 369 -21.97 23.27 10.24
CA ILE A 369 -20.73 24.02 10.02
C ILE A 369 -20.43 24.21 8.53
N ILE A 370 -20.63 23.16 7.74
CA ILE A 370 -20.58 23.23 6.28
C ILE A 370 -22.02 23.07 5.76
N PRO A 371 -22.61 24.12 5.16
CA PRO A 371 -23.92 24.04 4.56
C PRO A 371 -23.98 22.96 3.48
N ALA A 372 -25.16 22.37 3.33
CA ALA A 372 -25.45 21.48 2.22
C ALA A 372 -25.14 22.16 0.87
N ASP A 373 -24.69 21.36 -0.09
CA ASP A 373 -24.40 21.76 -1.47
C ASP A 373 -23.29 22.81 -1.64
N SER A 374 -22.43 22.98 -0.63
CA SER A 374 -21.32 23.95 -0.67
C SER A 374 -19.96 23.36 -1.03
N LEU A 375 -19.84 22.02 -1.10
CA LEU A 375 -18.61 21.31 -1.46
C LEU A 375 -18.72 20.55 -2.78
N SER A 376 -17.60 20.41 -3.46
CA SER A 376 -17.35 19.34 -4.43
C SER A 376 -16.22 18.49 -3.89
N VAL A 377 -16.45 17.19 -3.76
CA VAL A 377 -15.45 16.23 -3.26
C VAL A 377 -15.13 15.28 -4.40
N SER A 378 -13.84 15.09 -4.66
CA SER A 378 -13.34 13.99 -5.48
C SER A 378 -12.24 13.23 -4.75
N ARG A 379 -11.97 12.00 -5.16
CA ARG A 379 -10.85 11.20 -4.63
C ARG A 379 -9.97 10.64 -5.75
N SER A 380 -8.72 10.38 -5.43
CA SER A 380 -7.82 9.59 -6.28
C SER A 380 -8.33 8.15 -6.42
N ALA A 381 -7.70 7.39 -7.32
CA ALA A 381 -7.73 5.94 -7.17
C ALA A 381 -7.19 5.55 -5.78
N ARG A 382 -7.62 4.39 -5.31
CA ARG A 382 -7.10 3.78 -4.08
C ARG A 382 -5.60 3.52 -4.24
N ASP A 383 -4.80 3.87 -3.25
CA ASP A 383 -3.40 3.43 -3.18
C ASP A 383 -3.28 2.00 -2.65
N PHE A 384 -2.05 1.47 -2.57
CA PHE A 384 -1.80 0.05 -2.27
C PHE A 384 -2.07 -0.29 -0.81
N GLU A 385 -1.86 0.67 0.09
CA GLU A 385 -2.22 0.55 1.50
C GLU A 385 -3.71 0.85 1.71
N GLY A 386 -4.48 1.12 0.66
CA GLY A 386 -5.91 1.32 0.75
C GLY A 386 -6.39 2.72 1.10
N GLY A 387 -5.47 3.66 1.09
CA GLY A 387 -5.69 5.08 1.26
C GLY A 387 -6.19 5.77 -0.01
N TYR A 388 -6.60 7.02 0.19
CA TYR A 388 -7.08 7.89 -0.85
C TYR A 388 -6.52 9.30 -0.65
N THR A 389 -6.26 9.99 -1.75
CA THR A 389 -6.09 11.44 -1.75
C THR A 389 -7.41 12.09 -2.11
N TRP A 390 -7.97 12.81 -1.15
CA TRP A 390 -9.24 13.52 -1.26
C TRP A 390 -9.00 14.98 -1.66
N THR A 391 -9.73 15.44 -2.67
CA THR A 391 -9.76 16.85 -3.09
C THR A 391 -11.11 17.42 -2.73
N VAL A 392 -11.13 18.33 -1.75
CA VAL A 392 -12.33 19.04 -1.31
C VAL A 392 -12.28 20.46 -1.85
N THR A 393 -13.18 20.78 -2.77
CA THR A 393 -13.33 22.10 -3.38
C THR A 393 -14.54 22.82 -2.80
N PHE A 394 -14.33 24.00 -2.23
CA PHE A 394 -15.44 24.83 -1.75
C PHE A 394 -16.02 25.61 -2.93
N LEU A 395 -17.30 25.35 -3.26
CA LEU A 395 -17.98 25.90 -4.44
C LEU A 395 -18.44 27.35 -4.25
N GLU A 396 -18.60 27.77 -3.00
CA GLU A 396 -18.83 29.16 -2.63
C GLU A 396 -17.61 29.71 -1.90
N VAL A 397 -17.06 30.82 -2.38
CA VAL A 397 -16.01 31.52 -1.64
C VAL A 397 -16.63 32.28 -0.47
N ARG A 398 -16.44 31.72 0.72
CA ARG A 398 -16.67 32.44 1.97
C ARG A 398 -15.63 33.54 2.09
N THR A 399 -15.96 34.73 1.56
CA THR A 399 -15.08 35.90 1.65
C THR A 399 -14.72 36.19 3.13
N LYS A 400 -13.56 36.84 3.36
CA LYS A 400 -13.11 37.37 4.67
C LYS A 400 -14.17 38.17 5.46
N LYS A 401 -15.28 38.55 4.86
CA LYS A 401 -16.40 39.24 5.52
C LYS A 401 -17.40 38.30 6.21
N THR A 402 -17.44 37.03 5.80
CA THR A 402 -18.38 36.04 6.35
C THR A 402 -17.69 35.01 7.23
N HIS A 403 -16.45 34.59 6.93
CA HIS A 403 -15.67 33.65 7.77
C HIS A 403 -14.14 33.84 7.64
N PRO A 404 -13.45 34.57 8.54
CA PRO A 404 -12.07 35.03 8.31
C PRO A 404 -10.94 34.00 8.48
N ASN A 405 -11.23 32.72 8.72
CA ASN A 405 -10.28 31.80 9.36
C ASN A 405 -10.08 30.43 8.68
N LEU A 406 -10.28 30.35 7.37
CA LEU A 406 -10.00 29.10 6.63
C LEU A 406 -8.55 28.96 6.15
N ASN A 407 -7.65 29.89 6.52
CA ASN A 407 -6.23 29.77 6.21
C ASN A 407 -5.39 29.96 7.47
N PRO A 408 -4.77 28.90 8.05
CA PRO A 408 -3.67 29.12 8.96
C PRO A 408 -2.53 29.79 8.16
N PRO A 409 -1.74 30.69 8.76
CA PRO A 409 -0.52 31.15 8.10
C PRO A 409 0.32 29.92 7.76
N LEU A 410 0.78 29.81 6.51
CA LEU A 410 1.71 28.78 6.05
C LEU A 410 2.88 28.72 7.04
N THR A 411 2.88 27.75 7.95
CA THR A 411 4.08 27.42 8.70
C THR A 411 5.02 26.75 7.70
N PRO A 412 6.26 27.23 7.54
CA PRO A 412 7.22 26.57 6.67
C PRO A 412 7.39 25.11 7.12
N PRO A 413 7.65 24.18 6.19
CA PRO A 413 7.84 22.78 6.54
C PRO A 413 8.91 22.65 7.62
N PRO A 414 8.80 21.65 8.52
CA PRO A 414 9.84 21.40 9.50
C PRO A 414 11.19 21.27 8.78
N PRO A 415 12.26 21.89 9.28
CA PRO A 415 13.57 21.76 8.68
C PRO A 415 13.94 20.28 8.58
N LYS A 416 14.43 19.88 7.40
CA LYS A 416 14.94 18.54 7.13
C LYS A 416 15.81 18.08 8.32
N PRO A 417 15.61 16.87 8.88
CA PRO A 417 16.45 16.38 9.96
C PRO A 417 17.90 16.50 9.52
N THR A 418 18.68 17.24 10.31
CA THR A 418 20.12 17.35 10.10
C THR A 418 20.69 15.94 10.27
N PRO A 419 21.55 15.44 9.37
CA PRO A 419 22.18 14.14 9.54
C PRO A 419 22.88 14.15 10.90
N THR A 420 22.37 13.36 11.85
CA THR A 420 23.12 13.05 13.06
C THR A 420 24.35 12.30 12.60
N GLY A 421 25.51 12.90 12.85
CA GLY A 421 26.80 12.30 12.57
C GLY A 421 26.85 10.88 13.14
N LEU A 422 27.43 9.99 12.33
CA LEU A 422 27.85 8.66 12.74
C LEU A 422 28.59 8.74 14.09
N PRO A 423 28.28 7.89 15.07
CA PRO A 423 29.28 7.46 16.04
C PRO A 423 30.34 6.58 15.37
#